data_AF-A0A239KS63-F1
#
_entry.id   AF-A0A239KS63-F1
#
_cell.length_a   1.000
_cell.length_b   1.000
_cell.length_c   1.000
_cell.angle_alpha   90.00
_cell.angle_beta   90.00
_cell.angle_gamma   90.00
#
_symmetry.space_group_name_H-M   'P 1'
#
loop_
_entity.id
_entity.type
_entity.pdbx_description
1 polymer ?
#
loop_
_entity_poly.entity_id
_entity_poly.type
_entity_poly.pdbx_seq_one_letter_code
_entity_poly.pdbx_strand_id
1 'polypeptide(L)' 'MTVMETSTTVAPATAASAESPVDSAAELLNAMSAMPAGHPSRAALRDKAIEAWLPLARHLANRYSGRGEPTDDLI' A
#
# COMPACT_ATOMS: atom_id res chain seq x y z
N MET A 1 40.46 -24.99 -16.58
CA MET A 1 39.50 -23.87 -16.61
C MET A 1 38.15 -24.44 -16.21
N THR A 2 37.86 -24.51 -14.91
CA THR A 2 36.50 -24.77 -14.38
C THR A 2 36.44 -24.18 -12.97
N VAL A 3 35.45 -23.34 -12.75
CA VAL A 3 35.26 -22.44 -11.59
C VAL A 3 34.57 -23.14 -10.41
N MET A 4 34.87 -22.69 -9.20
CA MET A 4 34.23 -23.11 -7.95
C MET A 4 32.88 -22.39 -7.79
N GLU A 5 31.83 -23.15 -7.50
CA GLU A 5 30.48 -22.65 -7.20
C GLU A 5 30.36 -22.36 -5.69
N THR A 6 30.18 -21.10 -5.31
CA THR A 6 29.85 -20.71 -3.92
C THR A 6 28.35 -20.50 -3.81
N SER A 7 27.63 -21.52 -3.32
CA SER A 7 26.24 -21.38 -2.90
C SER A 7 26.16 -20.52 -1.64
N THR A 8 25.74 -19.28 -1.81
CA THR A 8 25.39 -18.37 -0.71
C THR A 8 23.94 -18.63 -0.33
N THR A 9 23.73 -19.42 0.72
CA THR A 9 22.43 -19.56 1.38
C THR A 9 22.20 -18.34 2.28
N VAL A 10 21.30 -17.44 1.89
CA VAL A 10 20.82 -16.35 2.75
C VAL A 10 19.59 -16.86 3.50
N ALA A 11 19.71 -17.01 4.83
CA ALA A 11 18.61 -17.25 5.74
C ALA A 11 17.66 -16.04 5.77
N PRO A 12 16.35 -16.22 6.04
CA PRO A 12 15.38 -15.15 5.87
C PRO A 12 15.55 -14.12 6.98
N ALA A 13 15.74 -12.87 6.56
CA ALA A 13 15.69 -11.73 7.45
C ALA A 13 14.24 -11.55 7.92
N THR A 14 13.95 -11.99 9.14
CA THR A 14 12.80 -11.53 9.92
C THR A 14 13.05 -10.09 10.34
N ALA A 15 12.95 -9.17 9.38
CA ALA A 15 12.59 -7.80 9.66
C ALA A 15 11.12 -7.73 9.30
N ALA A 16 10.26 -7.73 10.31
CA ALA A 16 8.87 -7.30 10.14
C ALA A 16 8.94 -5.91 9.50
N SER A 17 8.77 -5.87 8.17
CA SER A 17 8.60 -4.65 7.43
C SER A 17 7.49 -3.88 8.14
N ALA A 18 7.79 -2.66 8.59
CA ALA A 18 6.74 -1.70 8.84
C ALA A 18 6.10 -1.48 7.47
N GLU A 19 5.13 -2.33 7.15
CA GLU A 19 4.40 -2.36 5.90
C GLU A 19 3.90 -0.95 5.69
N SER A 20 4.36 -0.31 4.61
CA SER A 20 4.00 1.08 4.41
C SER A 20 2.47 1.12 4.28
N PRO A 21 1.78 2.16 4.80
CA PRO A 21 0.32 2.25 4.67
C PRO A 21 -0.17 2.10 3.23
N VAL A 22 0.70 2.44 2.26
CA VAL A 22 0.48 2.28 0.82
C VAL A 22 0.51 0.81 0.40
N ASP A 23 1.47 0.02 0.90
CA ASP A 23 1.55 -1.41 0.65
C ASP A 23 0.31 -2.13 1.21
N SER A 24 -0.08 -1.79 2.45
CA SER A 24 -1.29 -2.33 3.09
C SER A 24 -2.57 -1.98 2.29
N ALA A 25 -2.68 -0.77 1.76
CA ALA A 25 -3.81 -0.38 0.92
C ALA A 25 -3.85 -1.13 -0.43
N ALA A 26 -2.68 -1.34 -1.05
CA ALA A 26 -2.58 -2.09 -2.31
C ALA A 26 -2.97 -3.56 -2.11
N GLU A 27 -2.60 -4.16 -0.99
CA GLU A 27 -3.00 -5.52 -0.62
C GLU A 27 -4.52 -5.65 -0.44
N LEU A 28 -5.17 -4.68 0.19
CA LEU A 28 -6.63 -4.66 0.34
C LEU A 28 -7.34 -4.60 -1.03
N LEU A 29 -6.79 -3.84 -1.99
CA LEU A 29 -7.32 -3.81 -3.36
C LEU A 29 -7.11 -5.12 -4.11
N ASN A 30 -5.95 -5.78 -3.93
CA ASN A 30 -5.68 -7.10 -4.50
C ASN A 30 -6.61 -8.16 -3.92
N ALA A 31 -6.86 -8.14 -2.61
CA ALA A 31 -7.83 -9.00 -1.97
C ALA A 31 -9.26 -8.74 -2.48
N MET A 32 -9.61 -7.46 -2.73
CA MET A 32 -10.89 -7.11 -3.34
C MET A 32 -10.99 -7.63 -4.78
N SER A 33 -9.96 -7.46 -5.61
CA SER A 33 -9.97 -7.86 -7.03
C SER A 33 -10.07 -9.37 -7.21
N ALA A 34 -9.53 -10.15 -6.28
CA ALA A 34 -9.63 -11.61 -6.24
C ALA A 34 -11.04 -12.15 -5.95
N MET A 35 -11.95 -11.32 -5.41
CA MET A 35 -13.33 -11.74 -5.11
C MET A 35 -14.28 -11.57 -6.30
N PRO A 36 -15.36 -12.37 -6.42
CA PRO A 36 -16.41 -12.15 -7.41
C PRO A 36 -17.07 -10.77 -7.28
N ALA A 37 -17.47 -10.15 -8.39
CA ALA A 37 -17.98 -8.77 -8.42
C ALA A 37 -19.19 -8.49 -7.51
N GLY A 38 -20.01 -9.50 -7.21
CA GLY A 38 -21.17 -9.39 -6.31
C GLY A 38 -20.92 -9.83 -4.86
N HIS A 39 -19.67 -10.14 -4.49
CA HIS A 39 -19.39 -10.64 -3.15
C HIS A 39 -19.59 -9.52 -2.09
N PRO A 40 -20.37 -9.77 -1.02
CA PRO A 40 -20.73 -8.73 -0.05
C PRO A 40 -19.52 -8.09 0.64
N SER A 41 -18.42 -8.84 0.82
CA SER A 41 -17.19 -8.32 1.46
C SER A 41 -16.39 -7.34 0.61
N ARG A 42 -16.70 -7.16 -0.69
CA ARG A 42 -15.99 -6.19 -1.54
C ARG A 42 -16.14 -4.77 -1.02
N ALA A 43 -17.33 -4.40 -0.54
CA ALA A 43 -17.59 -3.08 0.03
C ALA A 43 -16.65 -2.78 1.22
N ALA A 44 -16.58 -3.72 2.16
CA ALA A 44 -15.73 -3.56 3.34
C ALA A 44 -14.23 -3.47 3.01
N LEU A 45 -13.74 -4.23 2.03
CA LEU A 45 -12.33 -4.12 1.61
C LEU A 45 -12.03 -2.80 0.92
N ARG A 46 -12.96 -2.32 0.08
CA ARG A 46 -12.83 -1.00 -0.55
C ARG A 46 -12.76 0.10 0.49
N ASP A 47 -13.63 0.09 1.49
CA ASP A 47 -13.67 1.11 2.53
C ASP A 47 -12.36 1.13 3.34
N LYS A 48 -11.85 -0.06 3.71
CA LYS A 48 -10.52 -0.19 4.36
C LYS A 48 -9.38 0.33 3.47
N ALA A 49 -9.41 0.04 2.17
CA ALA A 49 -8.38 0.52 1.25
C ALA A 49 -8.38 2.05 1.13
N ILE A 50 -9.57 2.68 1.12
CA ILE A 50 -9.72 4.14 1.14
C ILE A 50 -9.12 4.71 2.43
N GLU A 51 -9.48 4.17 3.59
CA GLU A 51 -8.96 4.62 4.88
C GLU A 51 -7.43 4.49 4.97
N ALA A 52 -6.88 3.38 4.47
CA ALA A 52 -5.44 3.14 4.46
C ALA A 52 -4.66 4.15 3.59
N TRP A 53 -5.29 4.74 2.57
CA TRP A 53 -4.69 5.79 1.73
C TRP A 53 -4.84 7.21 2.26
N LEU A 54 -5.69 7.47 3.26
CA LEU A 54 -5.89 8.81 3.82
C LEU A 54 -4.60 9.49 4.30
N PRO A 55 -3.65 8.81 4.98
CA PRO A 55 -2.40 9.44 5.38
C PRO A 55 -1.56 9.94 4.20
N LEU A 56 -1.53 9.18 3.10
CA LEU A 56 -0.81 9.56 1.88
C LEU A 56 -1.51 10.74 1.19
N ALA A 57 -2.85 10.69 1.06
CA ALA A 57 -3.64 11.79 0.52
C ALA A 57 -3.40 13.09 1.30
N ARG A 58 -3.41 13.02 2.64
CA ARG A 58 -3.10 14.17 3.50
C ARG A 58 -1.68 14.68 3.29
N HIS A 59 -0.70 13.79 3.14
CA HIS A 59 0.68 14.17 2.85
C HIS A 59 0.79 14.93 1.51
N LEU A 60 0.12 14.43 0.46
CA LEU A 60 0.06 15.07 -0.85
C LEU A 60 -0.65 16.44 -0.82
N ALA A 61 -1.79 16.53 -0.13
CA ALA A 61 -2.54 17.77 0.06
C ALA A 61 -1.68 18.85 0.75
N ASN A 62 -0.99 18.49 1.84
CA ASN A 62 -0.07 19.41 2.52
C ASN A 62 1.04 19.91 1.60
N ARG A 63 1.62 19.03 0.77
CA ARG A 63 2.70 19.39 -0.19
C ARG A 63 2.26 20.44 -1.21
N TYR A 64 0.99 20.44 -1.57
CA TYR A 64 0.43 21.32 -2.60
C TYR A 64 -0.43 22.46 -2.06
N SER A 65 -0.54 22.56 -0.74
CA SER A 65 -1.22 23.65 -0.02
C SER A 65 -0.57 25.01 -0.28
N GLY A 66 -1.30 26.09 0.01
CA GLY A 66 -0.79 27.47 -0.12
C GLY A 66 -0.82 28.03 -1.55
N ARG A 67 -1.58 27.42 -2.47
CA ARG A 67 -1.70 27.86 -3.88
C ARG A 67 -3.06 28.47 -4.25
N GLY A 68 -3.83 28.90 -3.25
CA GLY A 68 -5.12 29.56 -3.44
C GLY A 68 -6.34 28.69 -3.14
N GLU A 69 -6.17 27.37 -2.98
CA GLU A 69 -7.22 26.43 -2.57
C GLU A 69 -7.04 25.99 -1.10
N PRO A 70 -8.12 25.81 -0.33
CA PRO A 70 -8.08 25.22 1.01
C PRO A 70 -7.51 23.80 1.01
N THR A 71 -6.74 23.44 2.04
CA THR A 71 -6.15 22.09 2.15
C THR A 71 -7.20 20.99 2.21
N ASP A 72 -8.39 21.26 2.75
CA ASP A 72 -9.48 20.28 2.85
C ASP A 72 -10.10 19.95 1.48
N ASP A 73 -10.01 20.85 0.50
CA ASP A 73 -10.46 20.58 -0.88
C ASP A 73 -9.43 19.76 -1.68
N LEU A 74 -8.20 19.62 -1.16
CA LEU A 74 -7.13 18.84 -1.77
C LEU A 74 -7.08 17.38 -1.30
N ILE A 75 -8.01 16.98 -0.42
CA ILE A 75 -8.07 15.64 0.20
C ILE A 75 -9.23 14.83 -0.38
#